data_AF-A0A957QAB7-F1
#
_entry.id   AF-A0A957QAB7-F1
#
_cell.length_a   1.000
_cell.length_b   1.000
_cell.length_c   1.000
_cell.angle_alpha   90.00
_cell.angle_beta   90.00
_cell.angle_gamma   90.00
#
_symmetry.space_group_name_H-M   'P 1'
#
loop_
_entity.id
_entity.type
_entity.pdbx_description
1 polymer ?
#
loop_
_entity_poly.entity_id
_entity_poly.type
_entity_poly.pdbx_seq_one_letter_code
_entity_poly.pdbx_strand_id
1 'polypeptide(L)'
;VEINQAILTNGTDQALMSFAEVIANSISVSCGFPSGCSVHTQPNAPLVASLQSKQILRQAAMEVDVNDATLRDTVRQLILDTIEAQIDLEIAAQEFDAQMTYFNSLIAETERLMRSAQRARKYVEDSKYNDPSFRLVRDSARLQLADKLQLAEQYSYMAARRAEYEYALPLSAVHASYYDIYQARTAGDILAFLDKLKQYENVAGAIEDAEQTKEDYTISVAYHILGLTDEYLQSTGNNPNVRAERVKRFREWAAKHTVQDEGGKPVLRFSFSSSIADGGILSRALNQSYDEIWLHRIAGVGVPKPDSTGLWIQLQTEQAAALRYRVVKLEQAGATHLRSSNGCIHEYPLIHPQALLGLGWQDDKNPFSTVAIFNAHAGTGNGEFAQRTEAFYGRPVLAGEWNVEIRSGSPDGILADMDLQMLTDIEFHFSTTRATSPASLNPNPDICAQMDP
;
A
#
# COMPACT_ATOMS: atom_id res chain seq x y z
N VAL A 1 -108.20 -17.26 44.86
CA VAL A 1 -107.42 -16.73 43.71
C VAL A 1 -106.47 -15.62 44.15
N GLU A 2 -106.92 -14.58 44.86
CA GLU A 2 -106.04 -13.49 45.35
C GLU A 2 -104.92 -13.94 46.32
N ILE A 3 -105.19 -14.90 47.22
CA ILE A 3 -104.19 -15.37 48.20
C ILE A 3 -103.03 -16.10 47.51
N ASN A 4 -103.31 -16.88 46.47
CA ASN A 4 -102.29 -17.67 45.77
C ASN A 4 -101.41 -16.81 44.85
N GLN A 5 -101.97 -15.74 44.26
CA GLN A 5 -101.18 -14.76 43.50
C GLN A 5 -100.25 -13.96 44.42
N ALA A 6 -100.71 -13.55 45.61
CA ALA A 6 -99.87 -12.82 46.56
C ALA A 6 -98.67 -13.65 47.06
N ILE A 7 -98.84 -14.97 47.24
CA ILE A 7 -97.75 -15.87 47.65
C ILE A 7 -96.71 -16.03 46.52
N LEU A 8 -97.15 -16.19 45.27
CA LEU A 8 -96.25 -16.28 44.12
C LEU A 8 -95.47 -14.99 43.87
N THR A 9 -96.13 -13.84 43.89
CA THR A 9 -95.48 -12.54 43.68
C THR A 9 -94.47 -12.24 44.80
N ASN A 10 -94.80 -12.53 46.06
CA ASN A 10 -93.85 -12.39 47.17
C ASN A 10 -92.66 -13.35 47.05
N GLY A 11 -92.89 -14.58 46.59
CA GLY A 11 -91.83 -15.57 46.37
C GLY A 11 -90.87 -15.18 45.25
N THR A 12 -91.37 -14.63 44.15
CA THR A 12 -90.55 -14.12 43.05
C THR A 12 -89.74 -12.89 43.46
N ASP A 13 -90.36 -11.97 44.20
CA ASP A 13 -89.69 -10.75 44.66
C ASP A 13 -88.57 -11.07 45.67
N GLN A 14 -88.80 -12.04 46.57
CA GLN A 14 -87.77 -12.51 47.50
C GLN A 14 -86.62 -13.24 46.81
N ALA A 15 -86.90 -14.06 45.80
CA ALA A 15 -85.86 -14.75 45.03
C ALA A 15 -85.01 -13.77 44.20
N LEU A 16 -85.63 -12.73 43.64
CA LEU A 16 -84.94 -11.65 42.94
C LEU A 16 -84.08 -10.82 43.89
N MET A 17 -84.59 -10.46 45.06
CA MET A 17 -83.82 -9.72 46.06
C MET A 17 -82.64 -10.53 46.59
N SER A 18 -82.80 -11.83 46.86
CA SER A 18 -81.69 -12.67 47.30
C SER A 18 -80.64 -12.84 46.21
N PHE A 19 -81.06 -12.95 44.94
CA PHE A 19 -80.15 -13.00 43.81
C PHE A 19 -79.35 -11.70 43.67
N ALA A 20 -80.05 -10.56 43.72
CA ALA A 20 -79.43 -9.24 43.63
C ALA A 20 -78.44 -8.98 44.78
N GLU A 21 -78.73 -9.44 45.99
CA GLU A 21 -77.83 -9.31 47.14
C GLU A 21 -76.53 -10.10 46.97
N VAL A 22 -76.60 -11.34 46.47
CA VAL A 22 -75.40 -12.17 46.25
C VAL A 22 -74.55 -11.63 45.10
N ILE A 23 -75.18 -11.09 44.04
CA ILE A 23 -74.47 -10.42 42.94
C ILE A 23 -73.87 -9.09 43.40
N ALA A 24 -74.58 -8.28 44.16
CA ALA A 24 -74.06 -7.00 44.68
C ALA A 24 -72.81 -7.22 45.57
N ASN A 25 -72.76 -8.35 46.27
CA ASN A 25 -71.63 -8.73 47.12
C ASN A 25 -70.54 -9.54 46.39
N SER A 26 -70.70 -9.85 45.09
CA SER A 26 -69.74 -10.68 44.34
C SER A 26 -68.47 -9.95 43.93
N ILE A 27 -68.49 -8.62 43.98
CA ILE A 27 -67.36 -7.76 43.63
C ILE A 27 -67.12 -6.82 44.82
N SER A 28 -65.95 -6.96 45.45
CA SER A 28 -65.49 -5.99 46.44
C SER A 28 -64.16 -5.39 45.99
N VAL A 29 -64.08 -4.06 46.08
CA VAL A 29 -62.85 -3.32 45.80
C VAL A 29 -62.26 -2.86 47.12
N SER A 30 -61.09 -3.37 47.46
CA SER A 30 -60.34 -3.00 48.66
C SER A 30 -59.11 -2.21 48.23
N CYS A 31 -59.04 -0.95 48.61
CA CYS A 31 -57.92 -0.07 48.33
C CYS A 31 -57.17 0.28 49.62
N GLY A 32 -55.86 0.03 49.65
CA GLY A 32 -54.98 0.40 50.76
C GLY A 32 -53.63 0.91 50.28
N PHE A 33 -53.16 2.04 50.82
CA PHE A 33 -51.80 2.52 50.62
C PHE A 33 -50.83 1.74 51.55
N PRO A 34 -49.64 1.32 51.08
CA PRO A 34 -49.02 1.59 49.79
C PRO A 34 -49.24 0.49 48.73
N SER A 35 -50.04 -0.53 49.03
CA SER A 35 -50.12 -1.80 48.28
C SER A 35 -51.06 -1.81 47.08
N GLY A 36 -51.69 -0.68 46.72
CA GLY A 36 -52.59 -0.58 45.57
C GLY A 36 -54.00 -1.10 45.85
N CYS A 37 -54.88 -1.01 44.85
CA CYS A 37 -56.24 -1.54 44.91
C CYS A 37 -56.27 -3.01 44.49
N SER A 38 -56.88 -3.85 45.31
CA SER A 38 -57.18 -5.24 44.98
C SER A 38 -58.67 -5.39 44.73
N VAL A 39 -59.02 -5.99 43.59
CA VAL A 39 -60.39 -6.38 43.26
C VAL A 39 -60.54 -7.84 43.65
N HIS A 40 -61.44 -8.12 44.59
CA HIS A 40 -61.80 -9.48 44.94
C HIS A 40 -63.15 -9.80 44.30
N THR A 41 -63.12 -10.71 43.33
CA THR A 41 -64.30 -11.24 42.65
C THR A 41 -64.58 -12.65 43.16
N GLN A 42 -65.84 -12.95 43.47
CA GLN A 42 -66.31 -14.30 43.74
C GLN A 42 -66.90 -14.89 42.45
N PRO A 43 -66.13 -15.63 41.64
CA PRO A 43 -66.58 -16.11 40.33
C PRO A 43 -67.77 -17.07 40.41
N ASN A 44 -67.97 -17.73 41.56
CA ASN A 44 -69.09 -18.64 41.79
C ASN A 44 -70.33 -17.94 42.37
N ALA A 45 -70.28 -16.63 42.63
CA ALA A 45 -71.41 -15.91 43.23
C ALA A 45 -72.68 -15.96 42.38
N PRO A 46 -72.65 -15.87 41.03
CA PRO A 46 -73.85 -16.06 40.22
C PRO A 46 -74.44 -17.46 40.36
N LEU A 47 -73.59 -18.49 40.43
CA LEU A 47 -74.01 -19.87 40.67
C LEU A 47 -74.70 -20.02 42.04
N VAL A 48 -74.11 -19.44 43.09
CA VAL A 48 -74.67 -19.46 44.46
C VAL A 48 -75.99 -18.67 44.54
N ALA A 49 -76.05 -17.50 43.91
CA ALA A 49 -77.25 -16.67 43.80
C ALA A 49 -78.38 -17.44 43.09
N SER A 50 -78.04 -18.15 42.01
CA SER A 50 -79.00 -18.98 41.27
C SER A 50 -79.50 -20.18 42.09
N LEU A 51 -78.65 -20.79 42.90
CA LEU A 51 -79.03 -21.92 43.75
C LEU A 51 -79.97 -21.49 44.88
N GLN A 52 -79.71 -20.34 45.50
CA GLN A 52 -80.56 -19.79 46.57
C GLN A 52 -81.91 -19.32 46.04
N SER A 53 -81.94 -18.59 44.92
CA SER A 53 -83.19 -18.19 44.26
C SER A 53 -84.01 -19.41 43.80
N LYS A 54 -83.36 -20.46 43.28
CA LYS A 54 -84.02 -21.75 42.97
C LYS A 54 -84.65 -22.42 44.20
N GLN A 55 -84.01 -22.33 45.37
CA GLN A 55 -84.57 -22.87 46.60
C GLN A 55 -85.80 -22.09 47.06
N ILE A 56 -85.75 -20.75 47.00
CA ILE A 56 -86.86 -19.86 47.37
C ILE A 56 -88.05 -20.05 46.43
N LEU A 57 -87.81 -20.11 45.11
CA LEU A 57 -88.85 -20.36 44.12
C LEU A 57 -89.45 -21.77 44.23
N ARG A 58 -88.64 -22.79 44.58
CA ARG A 58 -89.16 -24.13 44.88
C ARG A 58 -90.04 -24.12 46.11
N GLN A 59 -89.67 -23.39 47.16
CA GLN A 59 -90.49 -23.25 48.37
C GLN A 59 -91.80 -22.53 48.06
N ALA A 60 -91.75 -21.40 47.34
CA ALA A 60 -92.94 -20.67 46.91
C ALA A 60 -93.85 -21.52 46.01
N ALA A 61 -93.29 -22.33 45.11
CA ALA A 61 -94.06 -23.22 44.25
C ALA A 61 -94.69 -24.42 45.00
N MET A 62 -94.03 -24.91 46.07
CA MET A 62 -94.58 -25.96 46.93
C MET A 62 -95.73 -25.48 47.81
N GLU A 63 -95.80 -24.18 48.08
CA GLU A 63 -96.83 -23.56 48.92
C GLU A 63 -98.13 -23.23 48.13
N VAL A 64 -98.09 -23.34 46.80
CA VAL A 64 -99.24 -23.09 45.93
C VAL A 64 -99.97 -24.40 45.66
N ASP A 65 -101.11 -24.61 46.31
CA ASP A 65 -102.03 -25.71 46.01
C ASP A 65 -102.88 -25.34 44.76
N VAL A 66 -102.75 -26.11 43.67
CA VAL A 66 -103.32 -25.79 42.35
C VAL A 66 -104.34 -26.84 41.92
N ASN A 67 -105.63 -26.47 41.99
CA ASN A 67 -106.75 -27.27 41.48
C ASN A 67 -107.31 -26.80 40.11
N ASP A 68 -106.60 -25.95 39.36
CA ASP A 68 -107.09 -25.42 38.07
C ASP A 68 -106.03 -25.49 36.94
N ALA A 69 -106.44 -25.94 35.75
CA ALA A 69 -105.54 -26.37 34.66
C ALA A 69 -104.93 -25.19 33.88
N THR A 70 -105.64 -24.07 33.73
CA THR A 70 -105.21 -22.87 33.00
C THR A 70 -104.15 -22.05 33.74
N LEU A 71 -104.18 -22.04 35.07
CA LEU A 71 -103.17 -21.37 35.92
C LEU A 71 -101.82 -22.08 35.87
N ARG A 72 -101.82 -23.40 35.67
CA ARG A 72 -100.60 -24.21 35.57
C ARG A 72 -99.75 -23.86 34.36
N ASP A 73 -100.37 -23.57 33.21
CA ASP A 73 -99.64 -23.22 32.00
C ASP A 73 -99.03 -21.82 32.06
N THR A 74 -99.73 -20.85 32.68
CA THR A 74 -99.20 -19.49 32.84
C THR A 74 -98.00 -19.46 33.79
N VAL A 75 -98.07 -20.17 34.92
CA VAL A 75 -96.95 -20.29 35.87
C VAL A 75 -95.76 -21.00 35.21
N ARG A 76 -96.02 -22.03 34.39
CA ARG A 76 -94.97 -22.72 33.63
C ARG A 76 -94.27 -21.80 32.63
N GLN A 77 -95.03 -20.97 31.93
CA GLN A 77 -94.47 -20.01 30.97
C GLN A 77 -93.63 -18.93 31.67
N LEU A 78 -94.10 -18.39 32.80
CA LEU A 78 -93.33 -17.42 33.58
C LEU A 78 -92.02 -18.00 34.16
N ILE A 79 -92.05 -19.28 34.58
CA ILE A 79 -90.86 -20.00 35.02
C ILE A 79 -89.90 -20.20 33.84
N LEU A 80 -90.39 -20.51 32.64
CA LEU A 80 -89.56 -20.65 31.45
C LEU A 80 -88.91 -19.31 31.05
N ASP A 81 -89.66 -18.21 31.02
CA ASP A 81 -89.12 -16.88 30.71
C ASP A 81 -88.07 -16.43 31.75
N THR A 82 -88.29 -16.76 33.04
CA THR A 82 -87.32 -16.48 34.10
C THR A 82 -86.05 -17.33 33.95
N ILE A 83 -86.17 -18.58 33.51
CA ILE A 83 -85.02 -19.44 33.22
C ILE A 83 -84.24 -18.91 32.02
N GLU A 84 -84.91 -18.49 30.95
CA GLU A 84 -84.27 -17.90 29.77
C GLU A 84 -83.51 -16.61 30.11
N ALA A 85 -84.13 -15.68 30.85
CA ALA A 85 -83.46 -14.45 31.28
C ALA A 85 -82.24 -14.72 32.19
N GLN A 86 -82.26 -15.79 32.99
CA GLN A 86 -81.11 -16.21 33.80
C GLN A 86 -79.99 -16.81 32.96
N ILE A 87 -80.32 -17.59 31.93
CA ILE A 87 -79.33 -18.14 30.98
C ILE A 87 -78.65 -16.99 30.23
N ASP A 88 -79.42 -16.00 29.76
CA ASP A 88 -78.87 -14.83 29.05
C ASP A 88 -77.93 -13.99 29.95
N LEU A 89 -78.27 -13.85 31.24
CA LEU A 89 -77.42 -13.15 32.20
C LEU A 89 -76.13 -13.92 32.50
N GLU A 90 -76.19 -15.25 32.58
CA GLU A 90 -75.00 -16.10 32.73
C GLU A 90 -74.08 -15.98 31.51
N ILE A 91 -74.64 -15.99 30.30
CA ILE A 91 -73.89 -15.81 29.05
C ILE A 91 -73.22 -14.43 29.04
N ALA A 92 -73.95 -13.35 29.35
CA ALA A 92 -73.40 -12.00 29.39
C ALA A 92 -72.30 -11.82 30.45
N ALA A 93 -72.42 -12.47 31.61
CA ALA A 93 -71.39 -12.46 32.64
C ALA A 93 -70.11 -13.19 32.19
N GLN A 94 -70.25 -14.35 31.54
CA GLN A 94 -69.12 -15.09 30.98
C GLN A 94 -68.43 -14.30 29.86
N GLU A 95 -69.19 -13.62 29.00
CA GLU A 95 -68.65 -12.74 27.96
C GLU A 95 -67.87 -11.56 28.56
N PHE A 96 -68.37 -10.95 29.63
CA PHE A 96 -67.68 -9.87 30.32
C PHE A 96 -66.35 -10.33 30.94
N ASP A 97 -66.33 -11.47 31.63
CA ASP A 97 -65.11 -12.03 32.22
C ASP A 97 -64.08 -12.42 31.14
N ALA A 98 -64.55 -12.95 30.01
CA ALA A 98 -63.70 -13.24 28.86
C ALA A 98 -63.07 -11.98 28.26
N GLN A 99 -63.85 -10.90 28.08
CA GLN A 99 -63.33 -9.61 27.61
C GLN A 99 -62.35 -8.97 28.60
N MET A 100 -62.63 -9.06 29.90
CA MET A 100 -61.74 -8.55 30.94
C MET A 100 -60.39 -9.29 30.95
N THR A 101 -60.42 -10.61 30.80
CA THR A 101 -59.21 -11.44 30.67
C THR A 101 -58.40 -11.06 29.43
N TYR A 102 -59.06 -10.85 28.30
CA TYR A 102 -58.43 -10.37 27.07
C TYR A 102 -57.79 -8.99 27.24
N PHE A 103 -58.49 -8.04 27.86
CA PHE A 103 -57.97 -6.70 28.10
C PHE A 103 -56.73 -6.70 29.01
N ASN A 104 -56.75 -7.49 30.09
CA ASN A 104 -55.60 -7.65 30.97
C ASN A 104 -54.40 -8.28 30.25
N SER A 105 -54.64 -9.27 29.38
CA SER A 105 -53.60 -9.84 28.52
C SER A 105 -52.98 -8.80 27.59
N LEU A 106 -53.81 -7.94 26.98
CA LEU A 106 -53.35 -6.89 26.07
C LEU A 106 -52.50 -5.83 26.80
N ILE A 107 -52.89 -5.45 28.02
CA ILE A 107 -52.10 -4.54 28.87
C ILE A 107 -50.72 -5.16 29.15
N ALA A 108 -50.69 -6.41 29.62
CA ALA A 108 -49.44 -7.11 29.93
C ALA A 108 -48.52 -7.25 28.70
N GLU A 109 -49.09 -7.53 27.52
CA GLU A 109 -48.34 -7.57 26.26
C GLU A 109 -47.78 -6.21 25.87
N THR A 110 -48.58 -5.15 26.00
CA THR A 110 -48.17 -3.78 25.68
C THR A 110 -47.03 -3.32 26.58
N GLU A 111 -47.10 -3.61 27.88
CA GLU A 111 -46.01 -3.32 28.81
C GLU A 111 -44.73 -4.07 28.45
N ARG A 112 -44.84 -5.35 28.09
CA ARG A 112 -43.70 -6.16 27.64
C ARG A 112 -43.06 -5.57 26.39
N LEU A 113 -43.87 -5.19 25.39
CA LEU A 113 -43.40 -4.59 24.15
C LEU A 113 -42.74 -3.23 24.39
N MET A 114 -43.32 -2.38 25.24
CA MET A 114 -42.73 -1.10 25.62
C MET A 114 -41.35 -1.30 26.27
N ARG A 115 -41.24 -2.22 27.23
CA ARG A 115 -39.96 -2.54 27.89
C ARG A 115 -38.94 -3.10 26.90
N SER A 116 -39.35 -3.98 25.98
CA SER A 116 -38.44 -4.48 24.94
C SER A 116 -37.98 -3.38 23.98
N ALA A 117 -38.87 -2.46 23.59
CA ALA A 117 -38.54 -1.34 22.72
C ALA A 117 -37.57 -0.38 23.41
N GLN A 118 -37.77 -0.08 24.70
CA GLN A 118 -36.83 0.73 25.49
C GLN A 118 -35.46 0.06 25.60
N ARG A 119 -35.41 -1.25 25.87
CA ARG A 119 -34.14 -2.00 25.91
C ARG A 119 -33.44 -2.01 24.56
N ALA A 120 -34.18 -2.20 23.46
CA ALA A 120 -33.63 -2.19 22.12
C ALA A 120 -33.08 -0.81 21.73
N ARG A 121 -33.81 0.28 22.04
CA ARG A 121 -33.32 1.65 21.83
C ARG A 121 -32.04 1.92 22.62
N LYS A 122 -32.04 1.59 23.91
CA LYS A 122 -30.86 1.74 24.75
C LYS A 122 -29.67 0.92 24.25
N TYR A 123 -29.90 -0.31 23.78
CA TYR A 123 -28.86 -1.13 23.16
C TYR A 123 -28.29 -0.48 21.88
N VAL A 124 -29.14 0.15 21.06
CA VAL A 124 -28.70 0.86 19.85
C VAL A 124 -27.91 2.13 20.21
N GLU A 125 -28.34 2.87 21.22
CA GLU A 125 -27.66 4.09 21.72
C GLU A 125 -26.32 3.77 22.41
N ASP A 126 -26.28 2.74 23.26
CA ASP A 126 -25.10 2.34 24.04
C ASP A 126 -24.12 1.46 23.21
N SER A 127 -24.51 1.01 22.02
CA SER A 127 -23.64 0.20 21.17
C SER A 127 -22.51 1.04 20.61
N LYS A 128 -21.28 0.67 20.97
CA LYS A 128 -20.04 1.27 20.45
C LYS A 128 -19.98 1.28 18.91
N TYR A 129 -20.67 0.37 18.22
CA TYR A 129 -20.68 0.31 16.76
C TYR A 129 -21.60 1.37 16.11
N ASN A 130 -22.52 1.96 16.87
CA ASN A 130 -23.43 3.02 16.41
C ASN A 130 -22.94 4.42 16.76
N ASP A 131 -21.93 4.54 17.63
CA ASP A 131 -21.28 5.80 17.94
C ASP A 131 -20.56 6.36 16.69
N PRO A 132 -20.93 7.57 16.22
CA PRO A 132 -20.29 8.23 15.07
C PRO A 132 -18.78 8.39 15.23
N SER A 133 -18.26 8.48 16.45
CA SER A 133 -16.83 8.63 16.72
C SER A 133 -16.01 7.47 16.15
N PHE A 134 -16.51 6.23 16.24
CA PHE A 134 -15.85 5.06 15.67
C PHE A 134 -15.85 5.10 14.14
N ARG A 135 -16.90 5.65 13.51
CA ARG A 135 -16.94 5.85 12.06
C ARG A 135 -15.91 6.87 11.63
N LEU A 136 -15.81 8.00 12.35
CA LEU A 136 -14.81 9.03 12.09
C LEU A 136 -13.39 8.50 12.24
N VAL A 137 -13.10 7.75 13.31
CA VAL A 137 -11.77 7.14 13.53
C VAL A 137 -11.47 6.08 12.47
N ARG A 138 -12.44 5.24 12.10
CA ARG A 138 -12.26 4.24 11.04
C ARG A 138 -11.98 4.90 9.70
N ASP A 139 -12.74 5.93 9.34
CA ASP A 139 -12.62 6.59 8.03
C ASP A 139 -11.33 7.42 7.97
N SER A 140 -10.93 8.09 9.06
CA SER A 140 -9.63 8.76 9.14
C SER A 140 -8.46 7.77 9.08
N ALA A 141 -8.54 6.63 9.79
CA ALA A 141 -7.54 5.58 9.71
C ALA A 141 -7.45 4.96 8.30
N ARG A 142 -8.58 4.85 7.58
CA ARG A 142 -8.60 4.39 6.17
C ARG A 142 -7.90 5.37 5.24
N LEU A 143 -8.10 6.68 5.42
CA LEU A 143 -7.39 7.69 4.64
C LEU A 143 -5.89 7.64 4.91
N GLN A 144 -5.49 7.52 6.18
CA GLN A 144 -4.07 7.35 6.54
C GLN A 144 -3.49 6.06 5.95
N LEU A 145 -4.22 4.94 6.01
CA LEU A 145 -3.80 3.68 5.41
C LEU A 145 -3.61 3.80 3.89
N ALA A 146 -4.54 4.47 3.20
CA ALA A 146 -4.45 4.68 1.75
C ALA A 146 -3.21 5.51 1.37
N ASP A 147 -2.94 6.59 2.10
CA ASP A 147 -1.72 7.41 1.92
C ASP A 147 -0.44 6.59 2.13
N LYS A 148 -0.40 5.78 3.20
CA LYS A 148 0.76 4.91 3.46
C LYS A 148 0.93 3.79 2.45
N LEU A 149 -0.17 3.24 1.93
CA LEU A 149 -0.12 2.21 0.90
C LEU A 149 0.43 2.78 -0.40
N GLN A 150 -0.04 3.96 -0.82
CA GLN A 150 0.47 4.65 -2.01
C GLN A 150 1.97 4.96 -1.90
N LEU A 151 2.42 5.42 -0.73
CA LEU A 151 3.85 5.65 -0.49
C LEU A 151 4.66 4.33 -0.56
N ALA A 152 4.12 3.24 -0.01
CA ALA A 152 4.75 1.93 -0.06
C ALA A 152 4.82 1.38 -1.50
N GLU A 153 3.80 1.60 -2.33
CA GLU A 153 3.81 1.28 -3.76
C GLU A 153 4.92 2.04 -4.49
N GLN A 154 5.05 3.34 -4.25
CA GLN A 154 6.13 4.16 -4.83
C GLN A 154 7.51 3.65 -4.45
N TYR A 155 7.76 3.35 -3.17
CA TYR A 155 9.03 2.79 -2.74
C TYR A 155 9.28 1.39 -3.33
N SER A 156 8.25 0.57 -3.45
CA SER A 156 8.36 -0.76 -4.04
C SER A 156 8.69 -0.68 -5.53
N TYR A 157 8.09 0.27 -6.24
CA TYR A 157 8.44 0.57 -7.64
C TYR A 157 9.90 1.00 -7.77
N MET A 158 10.39 1.87 -6.89
CA MET A 158 11.80 2.29 -6.92
C MET A 158 12.75 1.16 -6.55
N ALA A 159 12.39 0.30 -5.61
CA ALA A 159 13.16 -0.89 -5.28
C ALA A 159 13.22 -1.86 -6.47
N ALA A 160 12.10 -2.06 -7.17
CA ALA A 160 12.03 -2.87 -8.38
C ALA A 160 12.92 -2.33 -9.50
N ARG A 161 12.82 -1.02 -9.81
CA ARG A 161 13.67 -0.35 -10.81
C ARG A 161 15.14 -0.39 -10.44
N ARG A 162 15.47 -0.23 -9.15
CA ARG A 162 16.83 -0.41 -8.67
C ARG A 162 17.31 -1.84 -8.90
N ALA A 163 16.52 -2.86 -8.57
CA ALA A 163 16.92 -4.25 -8.75
C ALA A 163 17.15 -4.60 -10.23
N GLU A 164 16.25 -4.18 -11.13
CA GLU A 164 16.44 -4.34 -12.57
C GLU A 164 17.72 -3.65 -13.05
N TYR A 165 17.94 -2.41 -12.60
CA TYR A 165 19.15 -1.67 -12.94
C TYR A 165 20.40 -2.33 -12.35
N GLU A 166 20.40 -2.80 -11.11
CA GLU A 166 21.57 -3.32 -10.38
C GLU A 166 22.03 -4.65 -10.98
N TYR A 167 21.10 -5.54 -11.32
CA TYR A 167 21.41 -6.87 -11.85
C TYR A 167 21.31 -6.97 -13.39
N ALA A 168 20.82 -5.94 -14.08
CA ALA A 168 20.55 -5.95 -15.52
C ALA A 168 19.66 -7.14 -15.95
N LEU A 169 18.66 -7.46 -15.11
CA LEU A 169 17.74 -8.59 -15.28
C LEU A 169 16.28 -8.12 -15.11
N PRO A 170 15.34 -8.58 -15.95
CA PRO A 170 13.96 -8.11 -15.91
C PRO A 170 13.22 -8.67 -14.70
N LEU A 171 12.17 -7.99 -14.22
CA LEU A 171 11.35 -8.46 -13.10
C LEU A 171 10.77 -9.87 -13.32
N SER A 172 10.53 -10.24 -14.57
CA SER A 172 10.07 -11.57 -14.95
C SER A 172 11.04 -12.68 -14.54
N ALA A 173 12.33 -12.39 -14.39
CA ALA A 173 13.35 -13.33 -13.92
C ALA A 173 13.08 -13.85 -12.50
N VAL A 174 12.37 -13.07 -11.68
CA VAL A 174 11.97 -13.45 -10.31
C VAL A 174 10.45 -13.66 -10.19
N HIS A 175 9.77 -13.88 -11.31
CA HIS A 175 8.30 -14.02 -11.36
C HIS A 175 7.54 -12.84 -10.70
N ALA A 176 8.11 -11.65 -10.82
CA ALA A 176 7.49 -10.40 -10.37
C ALA A 176 7.06 -9.55 -11.59
N SER A 177 6.11 -8.65 -11.36
CA SER A 177 5.68 -7.67 -12.35
C SER A 177 5.38 -6.35 -11.68
N TYR A 178 5.57 -5.24 -12.40
CA TYR A 178 5.07 -3.92 -11.97
C TYR A 178 3.56 -3.93 -11.72
N TYR A 179 2.83 -4.79 -12.43
CA TYR A 179 1.41 -4.98 -12.22
C TYR A 179 1.06 -5.45 -10.80
N ASP A 180 1.92 -6.27 -10.18
CA ASP A 180 1.72 -6.75 -8.80
C ASP A 180 1.74 -5.58 -7.80
N ILE A 181 2.51 -4.52 -8.10
CA ILE A 181 2.56 -3.28 -7.30
C ILE A 181 1.27 -2.49 -7.49
N TYR A 182 0.87 -2.24 -8.75
CA TYR A 182 -0.31 -1.42 -9.05
C TYR A 182 -1.63 -2.07 -8.66
N GLN A 183 -1.66 -3.40 -8.50
CA GLN A 183 -2.82 -4.14 -8.02
C GLN A 183 -2.85 -4.34 -6.50
N ALA A 184 -1.81 -3.92 -5.77
CA ALA A 184 -1.73 -4.11 -4.34
C ALA A 184 -2.94 -3.46 -3.65
N ARG A 185 -3.66 -4.23 -2.83
CA ARG A 185 -4.82 -3.72 -2.05
C ARG A 185 -4.50 -3.64 -0.56
N THR A 186 -3.46 -4.34 -0.14
CA THR A 186 -3.05 -4.49 1.25
C THR A 186 -1.53 -4.39 1.38
N ALA A 187 -1.07 -4.09 2.58
CA ALA A 187 0.36 -4.16 2.89
C ALA A 187 0.94 -5.57 2.68
N GLY A 188 0.12 -6.62 2.81
CA GLY A 188 0.54 -7.99 2.56
C GLY A 188 0.92 -8.24 1.10
N ASP A 189 0.19 -7.64 0.16
CA ASP A 189 0.48 -7.76 -1.28
C ASP A 189 1.83 -7.12 -1.62
N ILE A 190 2.10 -5.94 -1.05
CA ILE A 190 3.39 -5.25 -1.18
C ILE A 190 4.53 -6.08 -0.58
N LEU A 191 4.34 -6.63 0.62
CA LEU A 191 5.34 -7.49 1.25
C LEU A 191 5.63 -8.73 0.43
N ALA A 192 4.60 -9.37 -0.13
CA ALA A 192 4.76 -10.52 -1.02
C ALA A 192 5.55 -10.15 -2.28
N PHE A 193 5.30 -8.98 -2.87
CA PHE A 193 6.08 -8.45 -3.98
C PHE A 193 7.55 -8.22 -3.59
N LEU A 194 7.82 -7.58 -2.46
CA LEU A 194 9.18 -7.36 -1.96
C LEU A 194 9.91 -8.67 -1.65
N ASP A 195 9.20 -9.69 -1.17
CA ASP A 195 9.77 -11.03 -0.95
C ASP A 195 10.13 -11.73 -2.26
N LYS A 196 9.38 -11.50 -3.35
CA LYS A 196 9.82 -11.92 -4.70
C LYS A 196 11.08 -11.15 -5.13
N LEU A 197 11.14 -9.83 -4.89
CA LEU A 197 12.31 -9.04 -5.25
C LEU A 197 13.59 -9.51 -4.54
N LYS A 198 13.51 -9.98 -3.29
CA LYS A 198 14.68 -10.56 -2.60
C LYS A 198 15.27 -11.76 -3.33
N GLN A 199 14.48 -12.46 -4.15
CA GLN A 199 14.99 -13.57 -4.95
C GLN A 199 15.95 -13.13 -6.06
N TYR A 200 16.01 -11.82 -6.37
CA TYR A 200 17.06 -11.29 -7.24
C TYR A 200 18.44 -11.64 -6.71
N GLU A 201 18.68 -11.65 -5.40
CA GLU A 201 19.98 -12.05 -4.84
C GLU A 201 20.30 -13.53 -5.14
N ASN A 202 19.28 -14.40 -5.21
CA ASN A 202 19.48 -15.83 -5.50
C ASN A 202 19.66 -16.09 -7.00
N VAL A 203 18.91 -15.39 -7.85
CA VAL A 203 19.10 -15.41 -9.31
C VAL A 203 20.42 -14.72 -9.67
N ALA A 204 20.78 -13.68 -8.93
CA ALA A 204 22.05 -12.98 -9.01
C ALA A 204 23.20 -13.77 -8.38
N GLY A 205 22.94 -14.75 -7.53
CA GLY A 205 23.94 -15.73 -7.09
C GLY A 205 24.48 -16.54 -8.25
N ALA A 206 23.73 -16.66 -9.37
CA ALA A 206 24.28 -17.18 -10.64
C ALA A 206 25.21 -16.17 -11.36
N ILE A 207 25.36 -14.96 -10.82
CA ILE A 207 26.27 -13.88 -11.25
C ILE A 207 27.54 -13.90 -10.38
N GLU A 208 27.87 -15.04 -9.78
CA GLU A 208 29.18 -15.28 -9.17
C GLU A 208 30.32 -14.89 -10.13
N ASP A 209 30.16 -15.11 -11.44
CA ASP A 209 31.16 -14.74 -12.44
C ASP A 209 31.38 -13.21 -12.57
N ALA A 210 30.35 -12.36 -12.44
CA ALA A 210 30.56 -10.89 -12.43
C ALA A 210 31.20 -10.42 -11.13
N GLU A 211 30.80 -11.02 -10.02
CA GLU A 211 31.39 -10.77 -8.72
C GLU A 211 32.80 -11.36 -8.56
N GLN A 212 33.25 -12.23 -9.47
CA GLN A 212 34.60 -12.78 -9.45
C GLN A 212 35.53 -12.15 -10.49
N THR A 213 35.04 -11.79 -11.68
CA THR A 213 35.89 -11.26 -12.75
C THR A 213 36.10 -9.76 -12.61
N LYS A 214 37.20 -9.39 -11.95
CA LYS A 214 37.72 -8.02 -11.94
C LYS A 214 38.58 -7.78 -13.18
N GLU A 215 38.41 -6.63 -13.82
CA GLU A 215 39.26 -6.19 -14.90
C GLU A 215 39.63 -4.72 -14.72
N ASP A 216 40.93 -4.43 -14.77
CA ASP A 216 41.46 -3.08 -14.77
C ASP A 216 42.00 -2.78 -16.17
N TYR A 217 41.57 -1.67 -16.77
CA TYR A 217 42.07 -1.24 -18.07
C TYR A 217 42.17 0.27 -18.16
N THR A 218 42.94 0.74 -19.14
CA THR A 218 43.26 2.16 -19.30
C THR A 218 42.76 2.67 -20.63
N ILE A 219 41.98 3.75 -20.60
CA ILE A 219 41.59 4.50 -21.79
C ILE A 219 42.51 5.73 -21.91
N SER A 220 43.45 5.67 -22.83
CA SER A 220 44.26 6.81 -23.26
C SER A 220 43.48 7.72 -24.22
N VAL A 221 43.52 9.04 -24.00
CA VAL A 221 42.93 10.03 -24.92
C VAL A 221 43.65 10.02 -26.26
N ALA A 222 44.98 10.06 -26.27
CA ALA A 222 45.74 10.09 -27.52
C ALA A 222 45.51 8.81 -28.35
N TYR A 223 45.57 7.64 -27.71
CA TYR A 223 45.48 6.35 -28.41
C TYR A 223 44.03 5.97 -28.74
N HIS A 224 43.14 5.94 -27.73
CA HIS A 224 41.79 5.39 -27.90
C HIS A 224 40.79 6.45 -28.38
N ILE A 225 40.80 7.67 -27.82
CA ILE A 225 39.80 8.69 -28.19
C ILE A 225 40.14 9.33 -29.54
N LEU A 226 41.38 9.78 -29.70
CA LEU A 226 41.85 10.43 -30.93
C LEU A 226 42.27 9.45 -32.03
N GLY A 227 42.40 8.16 -31.70
CA GLY A 227 42.78 7.13 -32.66
C GLY A 227 44.21 7.28 -33.18
N LEU A 228 45.12 7.90 -32.42
CA LEU A 228 46.53 8.09 -32.81
C LEU A 228 47.33 6.79 -32.58
N THR A 229 46.86 5.69 -33.16
CA THR A 229 47.50 4.37 -33.08
C THR A 229 48.79 4.36 -33.89
N ASP A 230 49.66 3.39 -33.62
CA ASP A 230 50.94 3.29 -34.34
C ASP A 230 50.71 3.05 -35.84
N GLU A 231 49.73 2.22 -36.19
CA GLU A 231 49.36 1.89 -37.57
C GLU A 231 48.86 3.13 -38.32
N TYR A 232 47.97 3.91 -37.68
CA TYR A 232 47.45 5.13 -38.28
C TYR A 232 48.57 6.14 -38.53
N LEU A 233 49.43 6.37 -37.55
CA LEU A 233 50.52 7.35 -37.67
C LEU A 233 51.58 6.93 -38.69
N GLN A 234 51.89 5.63 -38.81
CA GLN A 234 52.78 5.08 -39.84
C GLN A 234 52.17 5.21 -41.25
N SER A 235 50.85 5.03 -41.39
CA SER A 235 50.16 5.16 -42.69
C SER A 235 50.05 6.61 -43.18
N THR A 236 49.98 7.58 -42.26
CA THR A 236 49.82 9.01 -42.59
C THR A 236 51.15 9.69 -42.92
N GLY A 237 52.28 9.01 -42.74
CA GLY A 237 53.61 9.47 -43.10
C GLY A 237 54.69 8.53 -42.58
N ASN A 238 55.77 8.35 -43.34
CA ASN A 238 56.97 7.58 -42.94
C ASN A 238 57.73 8.30 -41.82
N ASN A 239 57.12 8.43 -40.64
CA ASN A 239 57.70 9.09 -39.49
C ASN A 239 58.42 8.04 -38.61
N PRO A 240 59.76 8.05 -38.52
CA PRO A 240 60.51 7.04 -37.76
C PRO A 240 60.30 7.14 -36.24
N ASN A 241 59.67 8.21 -35.75
CA ASN A 241 59.36 8.40 -34.34
C ASN A 241 57.85 8.65 -34.12
N VAL A 242 57.09 7.56 -34.19
CA VAL A 242 55.63 7.53 -34.02
C VAL A 242 55.17 8.18 -32.70
N ARG A 243 55.94 7.98 -31.62
CA ARG A 243 55.65 8.57 -30.30
C ARG A 243 55.70 10.10 -30.34
N ALA A 244 56.74 10.68 -30.95
CA ALA A 244 56.87 12.13 -31.04
C ALA A 244 55.73 12.75 -31.86
N GLU A 245 55.33 12.09 -32.96
CA GLU A 245 54.19 12.53 -33.78
C GLU A 245 52.86 12.44 -33.02
N ARG A 246 52.63 11.36 -32.25
CA ARG A 246 51.45 11.25 -31.36
C ARG A 246 51.38 12.41 -30.38
N VAL A 247 52.48 12.67 -29.66
CA VAL A 247 52.55 13.76 -28.68
C VAL A 247 52.29 15.10 -29.35
N LYS A 248 52.89 15.35 -30.52
CA LYS A 248 52.65 16.58 -31.28
C LYS A 248 51.17 16.77 -31.61
N ARG A 249 50.51 15.76 -32.21
CA ARG A 249 49.08 15.84 -32.57
C ARG A 249 48.17 15.95 -31.36
N PHE A 250 48.50 15.26 -30.27
CA PHE A 250 47.78 15.38 -29.01
C PHE A 250 47.88 16.80 -28.43
N ARG A 251 49.06 17.43 -28.47
CA ARG A 251 49.25 18.81 -28.02
C ARG A 251 48.49 19.82 -28.87
N GLU A 252 48.48 19.64 -30.18
CA GLU A 252 47.66 20.45 -31.10
C GLU A 252 46.17 20.32 -30.76
N TRP A 253 45.71 19.12 -30.43
CA TRP A 253 44.35 18.89 -29.96
C TRP A 253 44.09 19.55 -28.59
N ALA A 254 44.98 19.38 -27.62
CA ALA A 254 44.85 19.94 -26.28
C ALA A 254 44.80 21.48 -26.32
N ALA A 255 45.62 22.11 -27.17
CA ALA A 255 45.61 23.55 -27.38
C ALA A 255 44.26 24.05 -27.93
N LYS A 256 43.61 23.31 -28.83
CA LYS A 256 42.28 23.66 -29.38
C LYS A 256 41.16 23.52 -28.36
N HIS A 257 41.30 22.63 -27.38
CA HIS A 257 40.30 22.32 -26.36
C HIS A 257 40.58 23.02 -25.01
N THR A 258 41.66 23.80 -24.94
CA THR A 258 41.96 24.62 -23.77
C THR A 258 41.26 25.96 -23.89
N VAL A 259 40.40 26.25 -22.91
CA VAL A 259 39.67 27.53 -22.76
C VAL A 259 40.12 28.23 -21.47
N GLN A 260 39.90 29.53 -21.36
CA GLN A 260 40.11 30.23 -20.08
C GLN A 260 38.86 30.11 -19.21
N ASP A 261 39.04 29.77 -17.93
CA ASP A 261 38.00 29.79 -16.91
C ASP A 261 37.62 31.23 -16.52
N GLU A 262 36.57 31.39 -15.72
CA GLU A 262 36.15 32.70 -15.17
C GLU A 262 37.27 33.38 -14.36
N GLY A 263 38.19 32.61 -13.79
CA GLY A 263 39.39 33.08 -13.10
C GLY A 263 40.60 33.35 -14.00
N GLY A 264 40.46 33.32 -15.33
CA GLY A 264 41.53 33.54 -16.31
C GLY A 264 42.56 32.41 -16.43
N LYS A 265 42.41 31.33 -15.66
CA LYS A 265 43.28 30.15 -15.72
C LYS A 265 42.88 29.21 -16.86
N PRO A 266 43.84 28.56 -17.54
CA PRO A 266 43.51 27.61 -18.61
C PRO A 266 42.86 26.33 -18.06
N VAL A 267 41.86 25.85 -18.78
CA VAL A 267 41.08 24.66 -18.48
C VAL A 267 40.88 23.86 -19.77
N LEU A 268 41.24 22.59 -19.74
CA LEU A 268 41.05 21.68 -20.87
C LEU A 268 39.67 21.04 -20.74
N ARG A 269 38.82 21.23 -21.76
CA ARG A 269 37.46 20.68 -21.81
C ARG A 269 37.26 19.81 -23.04
N PHE A 270 36.78 18.59 -22.84
CA PHE A 270 36.42 17.70 -23.94
C PHE A 270 35.36 16.70 -23.50
N SER A 271 34.72 16.06 -24.48
CA SER A 271 33.78 14.98 -24.24
C SER A 271 34.08 13.76 -25.10
N PHE A 272 33.67 12.59 -24.64
CA PHE A 272 33.77 11.34 -25.39
C PHE A 272 32.66 10.36 -25.01
N SER A 273 32.42 9.36 -25.86
CA SER A 273 31.43 8.30 -25.62
C SER A 273 32.12 6.96 -25.42
N SER A 274 31.82 6.26 -24.33
CA SER A 274 32.21 4.85 -24.16
C SER A 274 31.13 3.97 -24.79
N SER A 275 31.14 3.87 -26.11
CA SER A 275 30.19 3.03 -26.87
C SER A 275 30.69 1.59 -27.05
N ILE A 276 29.72 0.68 -27.16
CA ILE A 276 29.87 -0.76 -27.43
C ILE A 276 29.92 -1.09 -28.92
N ALA A 277 29.60 -0.13 -29.80
CA ALA A 277 29.61 -0.37 -31.25
C ALA A 277 30.98 -0.86 -31.74
N ASP A 278 31.01 -1.64 -32.82
CA ASP A 278 32.25 -2.11 -33.45
C ASP A 278 33.21 -0.93 -33.73
N GLY A 279 34.44 -1.02 -33.22
CA GLY A 279 35.44 0.05 -33.28
C GLY A 279 35.30 1.14 -32.21
N GLY A 280 34.31 1.03 -31.32
CA GLY A 280 34.11 1.88 -30.15
C GLY A 280 35.30 1.83 -29.19
N ILE A 281 35.41 2.84 -28.32
CA ILE A 281 36.58 3.02 -27.44
C ILE A 281 36.85 1.79 -26.57
N LEU A 282 35.80 1.17 -26.02
CA LEU A 282 35.97 -0.01 -25.15
C LEU A 282 36.38 -1.26 -25.93
N SER A 283 35.89 -1.44 -27.16
CA SER A 283 36.31 -2.57 -28.01
C SER A 283 37.81 -2.52 -28.36
N ARG A 284 38.41 -1.32 -28.32
CA ARG A 284 39.86 -1.11 -28.54
C ARG A 284 40.67 -1.17 -27.25
N ALA A 285 40.09 -0.77 -26.12
CA ALA A 285 40.77 -0.79 -24.82
C ALA A 285 40.78 -2.18 -24.18
N LEU A 286 39.81 -3.04 -24.53
CA LEU A 286 39.69 -4.40 -24.04
C LEU A 286 40.22 -5.39 -25.07
N ASN A 287 41.05 -6.34 -24.64
CA ASN A 287 41.66 -7.34 -25.53
C ASN A 287 40.71 -8.48 -25.94
N GLN A 288 39.50 -8.51 -25.37
CA GLN A 288 38.47 -9.52 -25.64
C GLN A 288 37.29 -8.89 -26.37
N SER A 289 36.61 -9.68 -27.22
CA SER A 289 35.37 -9.18 -27.85
C SER A 289 34.38 -8.82 -26.76
N TYR A 290 33.87 -7.58 -26.83
CA TYR A 290 32.84 -7.11 -25.91
C TYR A 290 31.54 -7.92 -26.05
N ASP A 291 31.39 -8.72 -27.11
CA ASP A 291 30.21 -9.53 -27.37
C ASP A 291 29.93 -10.62 -26.34
N GLU A 292 30.95 -11.02 -25.59
CA GLU A 292 30.85 -12.03 -24.54
C GLU A 292 30.69 -11.42 -23.14
N ILE A 293 30.73 -10.09 -23.03
CA ILE A 293 30.71 -9.35 -21.78
C ILE A 293 29.31 -8.82 -21.49
N TRP A 294 28.82 -9.06 -20.28
CA TRP A 294 27.58 -8.46 -19.78
C TRP A 294 27.75 -7.95 -18.34
N LEU A 295 26.81 -7.11 -17.88
CA LEU A 295 26.87 -6.47 -16.55
C LEU A 295 28.22 -5.76 -16.25
N HIS A 296 28.76 -5.05 -17.22
CA HIS A 296 30.04 -4.37 -17.08
C HIS A 296 29.90 -3.04 -16.31
N ARG A 297 30.37 -3.02 -15.07
CA ARG A 297 30.25 -1.89 -14.14
C ARG A 297 31.59 -1.43 -13.58
N ILE A 298 31.61 -0.17 -13.15
CA ILE A 298 32.70 0.42 -12.38
C ILE A 298 32.58 -0.07 -10.94
N ALA A 299 33.65 -0.70 -10.48
CA ALA A 299 33.90 -1.16 -9.14
C ALA A 299 33.04 -2.25 -8.49
N GLY A 300 32.01 -2.78 -9.15
CA GLY A 300 31.19 -3.85 -8.59
C GLY A 300 29.73 -3.75 -8.97
N VAL A 301 28.97 -4.78 -8.63
CA VAL A 301 27.51 -4.73 -8.47
C VAL A 301 27.26 -4.52 -6.97
N GLY A 302 26.42 -3.56 -6.60
CA GLY A 302 26.18 -3.23 -5.20
C GLY A 302 27.38 -2.57 -4.52
N VAL A 303 28.03 -3.27 -3.59
CA VAL A 303 29.15 -2.74 -2.79
C VAL A 303 30.46 -2.86 -3.57
N PRO A 304 31.34 -1.85 -3.55
CA PRO A 304 32.64 -1.93 -4.21
C PRO A 304 33.46 -3.12 -3.70
N LYS A 305 34.09 -3.86 -4.61
CA LYS A 305 34.99 -4.95 -4.18
C LYS A 305 36.20 -4.39 -3.43
N PRO A 306 36.76 -5.10 -2.43
CA PRO A 306 37.90 -4.61 -1.63
C PRO A 306 39.12 -4.17 -2.45
N ASP A 307 39.37 -4.85 -3.57
CA ASP A 307 40.49 -4.56 -4.48
C ASP A 307 40.10 -3.70 -5.68
N SER A 308 38.82 -3.33 -5.78
CA SER A 308 38.35 -2.45 -6.82
C SER A 308 38.65 -1.00 -6.46
N THR A 309 39.19 -0.28 -7.43
CA THR A 309 39.77 1.04 -7.21
C THR A 309 38.96 2.17 -7.84
N GLY A 310 37.81 1.85 -8.43
CA GLY A 310 36.96 2.83 -9.09
C GLY A 310 37.55 3.39 -10.36
N LEU A 311 37.36 4.69 -10.52
CA LEU A 311 37.91 5.46 -11.61
C LEU A 311 38.91 6.46 -11.06
N TRP A 312 40.04 6.59 -11.73
CA TRP A 312 41.01 7.65 -11.50
C TRP A 312 41.67 8.07 -12.81
N ILE A 313 42.32 9.23 -12.79
CA ILE A 313 42.90 9.84 -14.00
C ILE A 313 44.38 10.14 -13.76
N GLN A 314 45.18 9.82 -14.76
CA GLN A 314 46.59 10.16 -14.85
C GLN A 314 46.83 11.15 -15.99
N LEU A 315 47.51 12.24 -15.67
CA LEU A 315 47.89 13.29 -16.60
C LEU A 315 49.37 13.12 -16.93
N GLN A 316 49.64 12.55 -18.11
CA GLN A 316 51.00 12.33 -18.59
C GLN A 316 51.56 13.66 -19.10
N THR A 317 52.74 14.05 -18.63
CA THR A 317 53.34 15.36 -18.92
C THR A 317 54.86 15.29 -18.94
N GLU A 318 55.48 16.13 -19.76
CA GLU A 318 56.94 16.33 -19.79
C GLU A 318 57.42 17.39 -18.79
N GLN A 319 56.50 18.06 -18.10
CA GLN A 319 56.83 19.04 -17.07
C GLN A 319 57.45 18.38 -15.83
N ALA A 320 58.22 19.17 -15.08
CA ALA A 320 58.89 18.70 -13.87
C ALA A 320 57.91 18.04 -12.87
N ALA A 321 58.40 17.02 -12.15
CA ALA A 321 57.61 16.19 -11.23
C ALA A 321 56.95 16.94 -10.03
N ALA A 322 57.17 18.25 -9.90
CA ALA A 322 56.59 19.08 -8.84
C ALA A 322 55.08 19.36 -8.99
N LEU A 323 54.45 18.97 -10.11
CA LEU A 323 53.03 19.23 -10.35
C LEU A 323 52.11 18.39 -9.44
N ARG A 324 52.48 17.16 -9.09
CA ARG A 324 51.77 16.21 -8.20
C ARG A 324 50.32 15.86 -8.59
N TYR A 325 49.38 16.80 -8.53
CA TYR A 325 47.95 16.57 -8.79
C TYR A 325 47.19 17.78 -9.33
N ARG A 326 46.11 17.54 -10.09
CA ARG A 326 45.21 18.57 -10.64
C ARG A 326 43.75 18.26 -10.40
N VAL A 327 42.94 19.31 -10.23
CA VAL A 327 41.49 19.16 -10.13
C VAL A 327 40.95 18.72 -11.48
N VAL A 328 40.23 17.61 -11.47
CA VAL A 328 39.43 17.15 -12.59
C VAL A 328 37.98 17.10 -12.17
N LYS A 329 37.12 17.70 -12.99
CA LYS A 329 35.68 17.47 -12.95
C LYS A 329 35.35 16.51 -14.08
N LEU A 330 34.83 15.35 -13.71
CA LEU A 330 34.36 14.33 -14.62
C LEU A 330 32.85 14.17 -14.46
N GLU A 331 32.13 14.15 -15.57
CA GLU A 331 30.68 13.98 -15.56
C GLU A 331 30.30 12.86 -16.51
N GLN A 332 29.55 11.89 -16.01
CA GLN A 332 28.87 10.88 -16.81
C GLN A 332 27.46 11.40 -17.11
N ALA A 333 27.17 11.64 -18.39
CA ALA A 333 25.93 12.22 -18.85
C ALA A 333 25.32 11.43 -20.01
N GLY A 334 24.10 11.83 -20.39
CA GLY A 334 23.31 11.11 -21.36
C GLY A 334 22.87 9.75 -20.82
N ALA A 335 22.61 8.83 -21.74
CA ALA A 335 22.16 7.51 -21.36
C ALA A 335 23.32 6.55 -21.11
N THR A 336 23.17 5.72 -20.09
CA THR A 336 24.11 4.63 -19.81
C THR A 336 23.58 3.33 -20.37
N HIS A 337 24.48 2.48 -20.86
CA HIS A 337 24.08 1.22 -21.47
C HIS A 337 24.56 0.05 -20.61
N LEU A 338 23.71 -0.96 -20.46
CA LEU A 338 24.08 -2.23 -19.82
C LEU A 338 23.62 -3.36 -20.72
N ARG A 339 24.53 -4.31 -20.95
CA ARG A 339 24.16 -5.57 -21.60
C ARG A 339 23.66 -6.54 -20.53
N SER A 340 22.48 -7.12 -20.74
CA SER A 340 21.94 -8.20 -19.90
C SER A 340 22.53 -9.56 -20.28
N SER A 341 22.30 -10.57 -19.44
CA SER A 341 22.73 -11.95 -19.68
C SER A 341 22.14 -12.58 -20.95
N ASN A 342 21.07 -12.00 -21.50
CA ASN A 342 20.45 -12.44 -22.76
C ASN A 342 21.00 -11.69 -23.98
N GLY A 343 21.99 -10.81 -23.82
CA GLY A 343 22.59 -10.04 -24.91
C GLY A 343 21.84 -8.77 -25.30
N CYS A 344 20.73 -8.46 -24.63
CA CYS A 344 19.99 -7.22 -24.86
C CYS A 344 20.77 -6.04 -24.29
N ILE A 345 20.83 -4.94 -25.03
CA ILE A 345 21.39 -3.67 -24.55
C ILE A 345 20.25 -2.83 -24.02
N HIS A 346 20.31 -2.50 -22.74
CA HIS A 346 19.34 -1.66 -22.06
C HIS A 346 19.93 -0.26 -21.86
N GLU A 347 19.15 0.72 -22.25
CA GLU A 347 19.46 2.13 -22.07
C GLU A 347 18.81 2.59 -20.76
N TYR A 348 19.64 3.06 -19.83
CA TYR A 348 19.21 3.58 -18.55
C TYR A 348 19.48 5.09 -18.50
N PRO A 349 18.44 5.92 -18.39
CA PRO A 349 18.64 7.32 -18.07
C PRO A 349 19.19 7.39 -16.64
N LEU A 350 20.32 8.09 -16.47
CA LEU A 350 20.74 8.48 -15.14
C LEU A 350 19.66 9.43 -14.63
N ILE A 351 18.97 9.13 -13.52
CA ILE A 351 18.03 10.07 -12.90
C ILE A 351 18.34 10.09 -11.42
N HIS A 352 18.57 11.27 -10.86
CA HIS A 352 18.78 11.39 -9.43
C HIS A 352 17.51 10.98 -8.64
N PRO A 353 17.60 10.14 -7.58
CA PRO A 353 16.42 9.63 -6.87
C PRO A 353 15.48 10.72 -6.35
N GLN A 354 16.02 11.87 -5.90
CA GLN A 354 15.20 13.00 -5.46
C GLN A 354 14.37 13.59 -6.60
N ALA A 355 14.95 13.74 -7.79
CA ALA A 355 14.24 14.24 -8.97
C ALA A 355 13.17 13.23 -9.43
N LEU A 356 13.48 11.92 -9.38
CA LEU A 356 12.51 10.86 -9.69
C LEU A 356 11.31 10.87 -8.72
N LEU A 357 11.55 11.17 -7.44
CA LEU A 357 10.52 11.28 -6.41
C LEU A 357 9.73 12.60 -6.47
N GLY A 358 10.05 13.51 -7.39
CA GLY A 358 9.49 14.86 -7.40
C GLY A 358 9.82 15.68 -6.14
N LEU A 359 10.86 15.28 -5.40
CA LEU A 359 11.38 16.05 -4.29
C LEU A 359 12.19 17.21 -4.85
N GLY A 360 12.20 18.35 -4.16
CA GLY A 360 12.95 19.54 -4.59
C GLY A 360 14.40 19.18 -4.91
N TRP A 361 14.76 19.29 -6.19
CA TRP A 361 16.11 19.10 -6.70
C TRP A 361 16.75 20.46 -6.92
N GLN A 362 18.07 20.55 -6.81
CA GLN A 362 18.76 21.82 -7.00
C GLN A 362 18.66 22.25 -8.47
N ASP A 363 18.09 23.44 -8.72
CA ASP A 363 17.78 23.94 -10.06
C ASP A 363 19.04 24.07 -10.96
N ASP A 364 20.22 24.18 -10.36
CA ASP A 364 21.51 24.32 -11.05
C ASP A 364 22.16 22.97 -11.42
N LYS A 365 21.59 21.83 -10.99
CA LYS A 365 22.14 20.50 -11.26
C LYS A 365 21.30 19.74 -12.25
N ASN A 366 21.95 19.20 -13.28
CA ASN A 366 21.31 18.25 -14.19
C ASN A 366 20.96 16.96 -13.41
N PRO A 367 19.66 16.61 -13.23
CA PRO A 367 19.30 15.36 -12.57
C PRO A 367 19.67 14.14 -13.43
N PHE A 368 20.02 14.36 -14.71
CA PHE A 368 20.39 13.34 -15.67
C PHE A 368 21.88 13.09 -15.84
N SER A 369 22.70 13.54 -14.89
CA SER A 369 24.13 13.28 -14.93
C SER A 369 24.68 12.98 -13.55
N THR A 370 25.91 12.48 -13.52
CA THR A 370 26.66 12.25 -12.28
C THR A 370 28.02 12.87 -12.42
N VAL A 371 28.32 13.75 -11.47
CA VAL A 371 29.52 14.57 -11.47
C VAL A 371 30.43 14.13 -10.33
N ALA A 372 31.71 13.94 -10.65
CA ALA A 372 32.78 13.75 -9.70
C ALA A 372 33.78 14.90 -9.83
N ILE A 373 34.28 15.39 -8.70
CA ILE A 373 35.39 16.34 -8.65
C ILE A 373 36.48 15.72 -7.77
N PHE A 374 37.66 15.48 -8.33
CA PHE A 374 38.75 14.79 -7.62
C PHE A 374 40.13 15.19 -8.17
N ASN A 375 41.16 14.78 -7.44
CA ASN A 375 42.55 15.08 -7.80
C ASN A 375 43.16 13.99 -8.69
N ALA A 376 43.37 14.31 -9.97
CA ALA A 376 44.12 13.47 -10.89
C ALA A 376 45.63 13.63 -10.67
N HIS A 377 46.40 12.54 -10.80
CA HIS A 377 47.85 12.62 -10.70
C HIS A 377 48.45 13.30 -11.93
N ALA A 378 49.40 14.21 -11.76
CA ALA A 378 50.13 14.87 -12.84
C ALA A 378 51.62 14.55 -12.75
N GLY A 379 52.13 13.75 -13.68
CA GLY A 379 53.54 13.34 -13.72
C GLY A 379 53.80 12.02 -14.44
N THR A 380 55.08 11.65 -14.51
CA THR A 380 55.54 10.39 -15.09
C THR A 380 55.62 9.31 -14.01
N GLY A 381 54.63 8.42 -13.93
CA GLY A 381 54.59 7.29 -12.99
C GLY A 381 53.23 7.06 -12.34
N ASN A 382 52.99 5.86 -11.80
CA ASN A 382 51.75 5.51 -11.11
C ASN A 382 51.71 6.21 -9.75
N GLY A 383 51.27 7.46 -9.72
CA GLY A 383 51.35 8.30 -8.53
C GLY A 383 50.44 7.82 -7.40
N GLU A 384 51.00 7.63 -6.21
CA GLU A 384 50.27 7.48 -4.93
C GLU A 384 49.26 8.61 -4.67
N PHE A 385 49.40 9.73 -5.39
CA PHE A 385 48.58 10.94 -5.25
C PHE A 385 47.32 10.95 -6.13
N ALA A 386 47.12 9.97 -7.02
CA ALA A 386 45.89 9.86 -7.77
C ALA A 386 44.73 9.52 -6.82
N GLN A 387 43.80 10.46 -6.63
CA GLN A 387 42.60 10.18 -5.87
C GLN A 387 41.63 9.38 -6.73
N ARG A 388 41.19 8.26 -6.19
CA ARG A 388 40.13 7.44 -6.74
C ARG A 388 38.79 8.10 -6.43
N THR A 389 37.87 8.09 -7.38
CA THR A 389 36.51 8.59 -7.14
C THR A 389 35.52 7.45 -6.97
N GLU A 390 34.73 7.54 -5.90
CA GLU A 390 33.62 6.62 -5.60
C GLU A 390 32.30 7.03 -6.27
N ALA A 391 32.25 8.23 -6.87
CA ALA A 391 31.02 8.79 -7.44
C ALA A 391 30.41 7.92 -8.55
N PHE A 392 31.21 7.07 -9.18
CA PHE A 392 30.78 6.18 -10.26
C PHE A 392 30.67 4.71 -9.85
N TYR A 393 30.77 4.37 -8.56
CA TYR A 393 30.62 2.98 -8.12
C TYR A 393 29.26 2.40 -8.50
N GLY A 394 29.27 1.15 -8.97
CA GLY A 394 28.07 0.44 -9.42
C GLY A 394 27.52 0.95 -10.76
N ARG A 395 28.14 1.95 -11.38
CA ARG A 395 27.65 2.50 -12.64
C ARG A 395 28.17 1.73 -13.85
N PRO A 396 27.41 1.67 -14.94
CA PRO A 396 27.88 1.15 -16.20
C PRO A 396 29.09 1.95 -16.68
N VAL A 397 30.05 1.24 -17.25
CA VAL A 397 31.16 1.87 -17.96
C VAL A 397 30.66 2.55 -19.23
N LEU A 398 29.68 1.94 -19.91
CA LEU A 398 29.13 2.43 -21.16
C LEU A 398 28.23 3.65 -20.90
N ALA A 399 28.58 4.77 -21.50
CA ALA A 399 27.82 6.00 -21.45
C ALA A 399 27.83 6.70 -22.81
N GLY A 400 26.69 7.31 -23.13
CA GLY A 400 26.56 8.18 -24.30
C GLY A 400 27.55 9.34 -24.23
N GLU A 401 27.79 9.90 -23.04
CA GLU A 401 28.69 11.04 -22.88
C GLU A 401 29.47 11.01 -21.56
N TRP A 402 30.77 11.28 -21.67
CA TRP A 402 31.66 11.63 -20.58
C TRP A 402 32.19 13.03 -20.83
N ASN A 403 31.89 13.96 -19.93
CA ASN A 403 32.36 15.34 -19.98
C ASN A 403 33.53 15.51 -19.02
N VAL A 404 34.66 15.99 -19.53
CA VAL A 404 35.92 16.09 -18.79
C VAL A 404 36.36 17.54 -18.75
N GLU A 405 36.65 18.03 -17.55
CA GLU A 405 37.25 19.35 -17.32
C GLU A 405 38.51 19.19 -16.45
N ILE A 406 39.67 19.55 -16.98
CA ILE A 406 40.95 19.50 -16.27
C ILE A 406 41.44 20.93 -16.05
N ARG A 407 41.60 21.31 -14.77
CA ARG A 407 42.09 22.64 -14.40
C ARG A 407 43.61 22.65 -14.33
N SER A 408 44.23 23.70 -14.88
CA SER A 408 45.69 23.87 -14.82
C SER A 408 46.22 24.11 -13.41
N GLY A 409 45.43 24.76 -12.55
CA GLY A 409 45.84 25.07 -11.18
C GLY A 409 45.70 23.89 -10.23
N SER A 410 46.54 23.87 -9.18
CA SER A 410 46.31 22.98 -8.04
C SER A 410 45.11 23.43 -7.21
N PRO A 411 44.37 22.50 -6.58
CA PRO A 411 43.23 22.81 -5.72
C PRO A 411 43.54 23.86 -4.65
N ASP A 412 44.72 23.76 -4.03
CA ASP A 412 45.13 24.60 -2.90
C ASP A 412 45.82 25.90 -3.34
N GLY A 413 46.06 26.08 -4.65
CA GLY A 413 46.83 27.20 -5.20
C GLY A 413 48.32 27.23 -4.84
N ILE A 414 48.83 26.20 -4.15
CA ILE A 414 50.21 26.14 -3.65
C ILE A 414 51.19 25.66 -4.74
N LEU A 415 50.76 24.74 -5.60
CA LEU A 415 51.62 24.19 -6.65
C LEU A 415 51.56 25.10 -7.88
N ALA A 416 52.65 25.15 -8.63
CA ALA A 416 52.71 25.87 -9.90
C ALA A 416 51.61 25.38 -10.85
N ASP A 417 51.02 26.28 -11.62
CA ASP A 417 50.02 25.93 -12.63
C ASP A 417 50.66 25.01 -13.69
N MET A 418 49.94 23.97 -14.11
CA MET A 418 50.37 23.06 -15.15
C MET A 418 50.13 23.69 -16.52
N ASP A 419 51.15 23.68 -17.37
CA ASP A 419 50.97 23.99 -18.78
C ASP A 419 50.23 22.83 -19.47
N LEU A 420 48.96 23.03 -19.80
CA LEU A 420 48.14 22.01 -20.45
C LEU A 420 48.67 21.65 -21.85
N GLN A 421 49.50 22.50 -22.47
CA GLN A 421 50.12 22.23 -23.77
C GLN A 421 51.34 21.33 -23.70
N MET A 422 51.89 21.09 -22.51
CA MET A 422 53.00 20.14 -22.32
C MET A 422 52.52 18.74 -21.92
N LEU A 423 51.20 18.53 -21.82
CA LEU A 423 50.63 17.20 -21.68
C LEU A 423 51.03 16.32 -22.88
N THR A 424 51.29 15.05 -22.60
CA THR A 424 51.63 14.04 -23.61
C THR A 424 50.50 13.04 -23.80
N ASP A 425 49.69 12.81 -22.77
CA ASP A 425 48.47 12.02 -22.81
C ASP A 425 47.61 12.29 -21.55
N ILE A 426 46.37 11.82 -21.59
CA ILE A 426 45.46 11.72 -20.44
C ILE A 426 44.96 10.28 -20.41
N GLU A 427 45.13 9.61 -19.28
CA GLU A 427 44.79 8.20 -19.11
C GLU A 427 43.72 8.04 -18.05
N PHE A 428 42.59 7.45 -18.43
CA PHE A 428 41.52 7.07 -17.52
C PHE A 428 41.73 5.61 -17.13
N HIS A 429 41.89 5.36 -15.84
CA HIS A 429 42.08 4.03 -15.30
C HIS A 429 40.77 3.56 -14.69
N PHE A 430 40.15 2.58 -15.34
CA PHE A 430 38.89 1.99 -14.92
C PHE A 430 39.17 0.69 -14.19
N SER A 431 38.66 0.59 -12.97
CA SER A 431 38.59 -0.65 -12.22
C SER A 431 37.15 -1.15 -12.24
N THR A 432 36.97 -2.29 -12.90
CA THR A 432 35.66 -2.75 -13.33
C THR A 432 35.40 -4.19 -12.95
N THR A 433 34.13 -4.54 -12.99
CA THR A 433 33.63 -5.90 -12.79
C THR A 433 32.66 -6.22 -13.90
N ARG A 434 32.70 -7.43 -14.41
CA ARG A 434 31.88 -7.85 -15.54
C ARG A 434 31.60 -9.33 -15.45
N ALA A 435 30.46 -9.79 -15.93
CA ALA A 435 30.26 -11.20 -16.20
C ALA A 435 30.63 -11.52 -17.64
N THR A 436 31.07 -12.76 -17.85
CA THR A 436 31.29 -13.33 -19.17
C THR A 436 30.27 -14.42 -19.44
N SER A 437 29.87 -14.60 -20.70
CA SER A 437 29.05 -15.73 -21.13
C SER A 437 29.88 -16.62 -22.06
N PRO A 438 29.88 -17.95 -21.88
CA PRO A 438 30.60 -18.87 -22.76
C PRO A 438 29.95 -19.05 -24.14
N ALA A 439 28.76 -18.49 -24.37
CA ALA A 439 28.07 -18.50 -25.65
C ALA A 439 27.88 -17.06 -26.15
N SER A 440 28.01 -16.84 -27.46
CA SER A 440 27.72 -15.55 -28.10
C SER A 440 26.35 -15.06 -27.64
N LEU A 441 26.31 -13.90 -26.99
CA LEU A 441 25.10 -13.28 -26.46
C LEU A 441 24.23 -12.76 -27.62
N ASN A 442 23.60 -13.68 -28.36
CA ASN A 442 22.67 -13.32 -29.42
C ASN A 442 21.34 -12.89 -28.76
N PRO A 443 20.93 -11.62 -28.91
CA PRO A 443 19.71 -11.12 -28.28
C PRO A 443 18.49 -11.87 -28.80
N ASN A 444 17.67 -12.40 -27.88
CA ASN A 444 16.33 -12.87 -28.23
C ASN A 444 15.37 -11.65 -28.21
N PRO A 445 14.83 -11.23 -29.38
CA PRO A 445 14.01 -10.02 -29.48
C PRO A 445 12.79 -10.02 -28.54
N ASP A 446 12.17 -11.19 -28.34
CA ASP A 446 10.98 -11.35 -27.49
C ASP A 446 11.28 -11.08 -26.01
N ILE A 447 12.53 -11.29 -25.60
CA ILE A 447 13.00 -11.02 -24.23
C ILE A 447 13.48 -9.57 -24.10
N CYS A 448 14.13 -9.04 -25.13
CA CYS A 448 14.65 -7.67 -25.11
C CYS A 448 13.55 -6.60 -25.09
N ALA A 449 12.37 -6.89 -25.63
CA ALA A 449 11.24 -5.95 -25.69
C ALA A 449 10.45 -5.82 -24.36
N GLN A 450 10.70 -6.68 -23.37
CA GLN A 450 9.88 -6.75 -22.13
C GLN A 450 10.35 -5.86 -20.97
N MET A 451 11.50 -5.20 -21.09
CA MET A 451 11.89 -4.16 -20.14
C MET A 451 11.35 -2.82 -20.64
N ASP A 452 10.19 -2.39 -20.12
CA ASP A 452 9.69 -1.04 -20.36
C ASP A 452 10.67 0.00 -19.78
N PRO A 453 11.03 1.06 -20.53
CA PRO A 453 11.92 2.13 -20.06
C PRO A 453 11.36 2.95 -18.91
#